data_AF-A0A3C0K3G5-F1
#
_entry.id   AF-A0A3C0K3G5-F1
#
_cell.length_a   1.000
_cell.length_b   1.000
_cell.length_c   1.000
_cell.angle_alpha   90.00
_cell.angle_beta   90.00
_cell.angle_gamma   90.00
#
_symmetry.space_group_name_H-M   'P 1'
#
loop_
_entity.id
_entity.type
_entity.pdbx_description
1 polymer ?
#
loop_
_entity_poly.entity_id
_entity_poly.type
_entity_poly.pdbx_seq_one_letter_code
_entity_poly.pdbx_strand_id
1 'polypeptide(L)'
;MYDVGGIPHLQWNGINSIVGAGAPWTDRYEDYLPLVIDYYEQETPFEIEITGEYLSGNPIVNYEIELIWNDNNRDSRPPSNMALEIVVAEDSILSWWNSANVWHYARNVSRNFLTFHQENKNPITIDVGETQTFSGSFHIKDNWVGDNLKIIAFVQDGDSYEVSQSEIASVLRDLDQDVDDDGVPNTHDNCPAIPNVTQEDEDNDGVGDACDFCNELAYTLGNVNGDAIGDDYTPIIDVADILALSDHLEGVGLPYYECQSIDILEDGTINNFDLIVLVDLVMNGEG
;
A
#
# COMPACT_ATOMS: atom_id res chain seq x y z
N MET A 1 31.99 -0.29 11.98
CA MET A 1 31.45 0.84 12.77
C MET A 1 32.48 1.96 12.73
N TYR A 2 32.08 3.16 12.33
CA TYR A 2 32.90 4.27 11.78
C TYR A 2 34.00 4.90 12.68
N ASP A 3 34.63 4.15 13.57
CA ASP A 3 35.71 4.61 14.48
C ASP A 3 35.47 6.03 15.05
N VAL A 4 34.29 6.18 15.68
CA VAL A 4 33.74 7.49 16.05
C VAL A 4 34.57 8.14 17.17
N GLY A 5 35.25 9.24 16.85
CA GLY A 5 36.16 9.94 17.78
C GLY A 5 35.51 10.85 18.83
N GLY A 6 34.18 11.01 18.83
CA GLY A 6 33.44 11.82 19.82
C GLY A 6 31.95 11.96 19.49
N ILE A 7 31.14 12.39 20.45
CA ILE A 7 29.69 12.62 20.30
C ILE A 7 29.31 14.07 20.63
N PRO A 8 28.34 14.70 19.92
CA PRO A 8 27.57 14.17 18.79
C PRO A 8 28.42 14.02 17.52
N HIS A 9 28.13 12.98 16.74
CA HIS A 9 28.78 12.65 15.47
C HIS A 9 27.72 12.48 14.40
N LEU A 10 28.02 12.92 13.18
CA LEU A 10 27.17 12.81 12.02
C LEU A 10 27.97 12.16 10.88
N GLN A 11 27.38 11.15 10.25
CA GLN A 11 27.93 10.50 9.06
C GLN A 11 26.96 10.74 7.89
N TRP A 12 27.45 11.39 6.83
CA TRP A 12 26.72 11.60 5.59
C TRP A 12 27.07 10.51 4.58
N ASN A 13 26.04 9.87 4.01
CA ASN A 13 26.11 8.76 3.05
C ASN A 13 27.19 7.71 3.37
N GLY A 14 27.44 7.49 4.66
CA GLY A 14 28.43 6.53 5.13
C GLY A 14 29.90 6.90 4.91
N ILE A 15 30.25 7.99 4.21
CA ILE A 15 31.65 8.32 3.88
C ILE A 15 32.15 9.65 4.44
N ASN A 16 31.27 10.59 4.78
CA ASN A 16 31.67 11.92 5.25
C ASN A 16 31.30 12.15 6.72
N SER A 17 32.33 12.30 7.56
CA SER A 17 32.21 12.34 9.01
C SER A 17 32.34 13.76 9.56
N ILE A 18 31.43 14.16 10.44
CA ILE A 18 31.44 15.46 11.12
C ILE A 18 31.33 15.23 12.64
N VAL A 19 32.37 15.62 13.37
CA VAL A 19 32.38 15.58 14.84
C VAL A 19 31.90 16.92 15.40
N GLY A 20 31.08 16.89 16.45
CA GLY A 20 30.54 18.10 17.08
C GLY A 20 29.36 18.69 16.32
N ALA A 21 28.57 17.86 15.63
CA ALA A 21 27.35 18.25 14.93
C ALA A 21 26.17 18.62 15.88
N GLY A 22 26.48 19.20 17.04
CA GLY A 22 25.50 19.57 18.07
C GLY A 22 25.10 21.02 17.96
N ALA A 23 24.15 21.32 17.09
CA ALA A 23 23.45 22.62 17.03
C ALA A 23 22.08 22.43 16.35
N PRO A 24 21.12 23.34 16.58
CA PRO A 24 19.86 23.34 15.84
C PRO A 24 20.10 23.34 14.32
N TRP A 25 19.27 22.61 13.57
CA TRP A 25 19.38 22.52 12.10
C TRP A 25 19.47 23.90 11.44
N THR A 26 18.70 24.88 11.93
CA THR A 26 18.69 26.26 11.43
C THR A 26 20.06 26.92 11.43
N ASP A 27 20.90 26.59 12.40
CA ASP A 27 22.20 27.22 12.60
C ASP A 27 23.30 26.55 11.74
N ARG A 28 23.02 25.33 11.25
CA ARG A 28 23.95 24.50 10.47
C ARG A 28 23.49 24.28 9.04
N TYR A 29 22.30 24.75 8.67
CA TYR A 29 21.71 24.57 7.34
C TYR A 29 22.68 24.97 6.23
N GLU A 30 23.27 26.16 6.32
CA GLU A 30 24.23 26.67 5.33
C GLU A 30 25.53 25.83 5.27
N ASP A 31 25.92 25.20 6.38
CA ASP A 31 27.10 24.32 6.42
C ASP A 31 26.83 22.99 5.68
N TYR A 32 25.58 22.52 5.69
CA TYR A 32 25.17 21.25 5.09
C TYR A 32 24.58 21.38 3.69
N LEU A 33 24.07 22.57 3.32
CA LEU A 33 23.44 22.80 2.02
C LEU A 33 24.31 22.39 0.83
N PRO A 34 25.63 22.71 0.77
CA PRO A 34 26.47 22.26 -0.33
C PRO A 34 26.58 20.73 -0.44
N LEU A 35 26.62 20.02 0.71
CA LEU A 35 26.66 18.56 0.75
C LEU A 35 25.33 17.97 0.25
N VAL A 36 24.20 18.54 0.68
CA VAL A 36 22.87 18.09 0.23
C VAL A 36 22.70 18.27 -1.28
N ILE A 37 23.13 19.41 -1.83
CA ILE A 37 23.06 19.66 -3.28
C ILE A 37 23.95 18.67 -4.04
N ASP A 38 25.19 18.46 -3.59
CA ASP A 38 26.13 17.52 -4.22
C ASP A 38 25.57 16.09 -4.25
N TYR A 39 24.99 15.63 -3.13
CA TYR A 39 24.37 14.30 -3.08
C TYR A 39 23.05 14.21 -3.86
N TYR A 40 22.27 15.29 -3.95
CA TYR A 40 21.05 15.30 -4.75
C TYR A 40 21.35 15.19 -6.26
N GLU A 41 22.46 15.78 -6.72
CA GLU A 41 22.91 15.66 -8.11
C GLU A 41 23.49 14.28 -8.43
N GLN A 42 23.89 13.51 -7.41
CA GLN A 42 24.32 12.13 -7.56
C GLN A 42 23.10 11.22 -7.71
N GLU A 43 22.66 11.01 -8.95
CA GLU A 43 21.59 10.02 -9.17
C GLU A 43 22.11 8.61 -8.88
N THR A 44 21.22 7.76 -8.38
CA THR A 44 21.46 6.34 -8.16
C THR A 44 20.65 5.52 -9.16
N PRO A 45 21.15 4.36 -9.63
CA PRO A 45 20.36 3.49 -10.49
C PRO A 45 19.33 2.65 -9.71
N PHE A 46 19.38 2.71 -8.38
CA PHE A 46 18.50 1.93 -7.52
C PHE A 46 17.24 2.70 -7.15
N GLU A 47 16.13 1.99 -7.18
CA GLU A 47 14.85 2.41 -6.62
C GLU A 47 14.46 1.38 -5.55
N ILE A 48 13.94 1.85 -4.42
CA ILE A 48 13.54 1.01 -3.31
C ILE A 48 12.06 1.27 -3.07
N GLU A 49 11.26 0.22 -3.10
CA GLU A 49 9.86 0.24 -2.70
C GLU A 49 9.73 -0.59 -1.42
N ILE A 50 9.09 -0.02 -0.38
CA ILE A 50 8.89 -0.69 0.91
C ILE A 50 7.39 -0.89 1.09
N THR A 51 6.97 -2.14 1.18
CA THR A 51 5.60 -2.56 1.44
C THR A 51 5.55 -3.52 2.64
N GLY A 52 4.38 -3.93 3.08
CA GLY A 52 4.23 -4.88 4.16
C GLY A 52 2.83 -4.96 4.75
N GLU A 53 2.76 -5.43 5.99
CA GLU A 53 1.50 -5.52 6.70
C GLU A 53 1.76 -5.23 8.18
N TYR A 54 1.00 -4.27 8.72
CA TYR A 54 0.90 -4.06 10.15
C TYR A 54 -0.56 -4.05 10.57
N LEU A 55 -0.97 -5.14 11.22
CA LEU A 55 -2.30 -5.26 11.81
C LEU A 55 -2.29 -4.61 13.20
N SER A 56 -3.16 -3.63 13.40
CA SER A 56 -3.33 -2.97 14.69
C SER A 56 -3.60 -4.01 15.80
N GLY A 57 -2.77 -4.01 16.85
CA GLY A 57 -2.85 -4.96 17.96
C GLY A 57 -2.04 -6.25 17.78
N ASN A 58 -1.50 -6.51 16.59
CA ASN A 58 -0.48 -7.55 16.38
C ASN A 58 0.92 -6.94 16.59
N PRO A 59 1.75 -7.46 17.51
CA PRO A 59 3.08 -6.90 17.74
C PRO A 59 4.10 -7.31 16.66
N ILE A 60 3.71 -8.08 15.64
CA ILE A 60 4.59 -8.47 14.53
C ILE A 60 4.27 -7.58 13.33
N VAL A 61 5.31 -6.96 12.78
CA VAL A 61 5.25 -6.22 11.52
C VAL A 61 5.95 -7.08 10.47
N ASN A 62 5.23 -7.40 9.39
CA ASN A 62 5.82 -8.03 8.22
C ASN A 62 6.16 -6.93 7.21
N TYR A 63 7.26 -7.12 6.48
CA TYR A 63 7.65 -6.20 5.43
C TYR A 63 8.17 -6.96 4.22
N GLU A 64 8.02 -6.31 3.08
CA GLU A 64 8.61 -6.68 1.81
C GLU A 64 9.27 -5.44 1.21
N ILE A 65 10.47 -5.60 0.67
CA ILE A 65 11.22 -4.50 0.08
C ILE A 65 11.64 -4.94 -1.31
N GLU A 66 11.17 -4.23 -2.32
CA GLU A 66 11.59 -4.40 -3.69
C GLU A 66 12.73 -3.43 -3.98
N LEU A 67 13.86 -3.98 -4.43
CA LEU A 67 14.97 -3.21 -4.96
C LEU A 67 14.94 -3.35 -6.47
N ILE A 68 14.69 -2.26 -7.17
CA ILE A 68 14.66 -2.19 -8.62
C ILE A 68 15.97 -1.54 -9.08
N TRP A 69 16.55 -2.10 -10.14
CA TRP A 69 17.65 -1.43 -10.83
C TRP A 69 17.20 -0.90 -12.19
N ASN A 70 17.02 0.42 -12.26
CA ASN A 70 16.63 1.12 -13.48
C ASN A 70 17.84 1.35 -14.41
N ASP A 71 17.70 0.96 -15.68
CA ASP A 71 18.72 1.18 -16.72
C ASP A 71 18.76 2.65 -17.16
N ASN A 72 19.45 3.48 -16.37
CA ASN A 72 19.66 4.89 -16.70
C ASN A 72 20.89 5.10 -17.61
N ASN A 73 21.20 4.17 -18.51
CA ASN A 73 22.29 4.32 -19.48
C ASN A 73 23.68 4.46 -18.80
N ARG A 74 23.85 3.88 -17.60
CA ARG A 74 25.10 3.90 -16.82
C ARG A 74 25.86 2.58 -17.02
N ASP A 75 27.03 2.67 -17.67
CA ASP A 75 27.87 1.54 -18.12
C ASP A 75 28.56 0.72 -17.00
N SER A 76 28.21 0.89 -15.72
CA SER A 76 28.94 0.27 -14.61
C SER A 76 28.04 -0.61 -13.74
N ARG A 77 28.30 -1.92 -13.78
CA ARG A 77 27.82 -2.91 -12.80
C ARG A 77 28.16 -2.43 -11.37
N PRO A 78 27.26 -2.57 -10.38
CA PRO A 78 27.53 -2.24 -9.01
C PRO A 78 28.70 -3.08 -8.53
N PRO A 79 29.51 -2.52 -7.61
CA PRO A 79 30.39 -3.30 -6.77
C PRO A 79 29.74 -4.61 -6.31
N SER A 80 30.45 -5.72 -6.43
CA SER A 80 29.92 -7.05 -6.11
C SER A 80 29.63 -7.29 -4.62
N ASN A 81 29.80 -6.27 -3.78
CA ASN A 81 29.75 -6.34 -2.32
C ASN A 81 28.58 -5.52 -1.73
N MET A 82 27.66 -5.03 -2.57
CA MET A 82 26.53 -4.21 -2.12
C MET A 82 25.49 -5.04 -1.36
N ALA A 83 24.89 -4.42 -0.37
CA ALA A 83 23.82 -5.01 0.43
C ALA A 83 22.70 -4.01 0.70
N LEU A 84 21.48 -4.53 0.85
CA LEU A 84 20.34 -3.79 1.36
C LEU A 84 20.35 -3.83 2.90
N GLU A 85 20.50 -2.69 3.52
CA GLU A 85 20.47 -2.54 4.97
C GLU A 85 19.10 -2.04 5.42
N ILE A 86 18.56 -2.65 6.48
CA ILE A 86 17.21 -2.39 6.98
C ILE A 86 17.28 -2.03 8.47
N VAL A 87 16.72 -0.87 8.81
CA VAL A 87 16.70 -0.32 10.15
C VAL A 87 15.28 0.07 10.53
N VAL A 88 14.84 -0.35 11.71
CA VAL A 88 13.60 0.12 12.30
C VAL A 88 13.91 1.33 13.16
N ALA A 89 13.22 2.44 12.93
CA ALA A 89 13.35 3.65 13.72
C ALA A 89 12.00 4.03 14.34
N GLU A 90 12.05 4.68 15.50
CA GLU A 90 10.87 5.25 16.15
C GLU A 90 11.02 6.77 16.17
N ASP A 91 9.99 7.46 15.72
CA ASP A 91 9.93 8.91 15.68
C ASP A 91 9.27 9.50 16.95
N SER A 92 9.45 10.80 17.17
CA SER A 92 8.72 11.55 18.21
C SER A 92 8.76 10.95 19.63
N ILE A 93 9.93 10.50 20.09
CA ILE A 93 10.09 9.96 21.45
C ILE A 93 10.38 11.09 22.43
N LEU A 94 9.46 11.33 23.37
CA LEU A 94 9.65 12.34 24.40
C LEU A 94 10.82 11.96 25.33
N SER A 95 11.87 12.76 25.33
CA SER A 95 13.12 12.49 26.04
C SER A 95 13.63 13.72 26.80
N TRP A 96 14.26 13.48 27.95
CA TRP A 96 14.89 14.53 28.75
C TRP A 96 16.34 14.77 28.31
N TRP A 97 16.68 16.00 27.93
CA TRP A 97 18.01 16.37 27.44
C TRP A 97 18.79 17.09 28.55
N ASN A 98 19.67 16.35 29.24
CA ASN A 98 20.35 16.84 30.44
C ASN A 98 21.24 18.08 30.22
N SER A 99 21.86 18.22 29.05
CA SER A 99 22.72 19.36 28.72
C SER A 99 21.95 20.66 28.54
N ALA A 100 20.71 20.59 28.03
CA ALA A 100 19.86 21.74 27.77
C ALA A 100 18.78 21.94 28.86
N ASN A 101 18.62 20.97 29.77
CA ASN A 101 17.65 20.99 30.87
C ASN A 101 16.19 21.18 30.38
N VAL A 102 15.83 20.44 29.33
CA VAL A 102 14.55 20.56 28.62
C VAL A 102 14.03 19.20 28.16
N TRP A 103 12.71 19.09 28.04
CA TRP A 103 12.05 17.97 27.37
C TRP A 103 11.97 18.25 25.86
N HIS A 104 12.40 17.29 25.06
CA HIS A 104 12.32 17.36 23.60
C HIS A 104 11.90 16.02 23.00
N TYR A 105 11.27 16.07 21.84
CA TYR A 105 10.99 14.88 21.04
C TYR A 105 12.23 14.51 20.24
N ALA A 106 12.83 13.36 20.56
CA ALA A 106 13.86 12.74 19.75
C ALA A 106 13.20 12.16 18.49
N ARG A 107 13.74 12.49 17.31
CA ARG A 107 13.23 12.07 16.02
C ARG A 107 14.07 10.94 15.43
N ASN A 108 13.45 10.03 14.69
CA ASN A 108 14.10 8.93 13.95
C ASN A 108 15.13 8.13 14.77
N VAL A 109 14.79 7.74 16.00
CA VAL A 109 15.71 6.98 16.86
C VAL A 109 15.70 5.52 16.43
N SER A 110 16.84 5.01 15.98
CA SER A 110 17.00 3.59 15.63
C SER A 110 16.66 2.68 16.81
N ARG A 111 15.77 1.73 16.57
CA ARG A 111 15.28 0.75 17.53
C ARG A 111 15.81 -0.65 17.26
N ASN A 112 15.99 -0.99 15.99
CA ASN A 112 16.52 -2.28 15.59
C ASN A 112 17.28 -2.19 14.26
N PHE A 113 18.39 -2.91 14.14
CA PHE A 113 19.16 -3.04 12.91
C PHE A 113 19.00 -4.48 12.44
N LEU A 114 18.17 -4.70 11.42
CA LEU A 114 17.74 -6.05 11.06
C LEU A 114 18.83 -6.82 10.29
N THR A 115 19.55 -6.13 9.40
CA THR A 115 20.44 -6.78 8.42
C THR A 115 21.92 -6.35 8.51
N PHE A 116 22.27 -5.52 9.51
CA PHE A 116 23.63 -4.98 9.68
C PHE A 116 24.71 -6.03 10.00
N HIS A 117 24.31 -7.17 10.53
CA HIS A 117 25.24 -8.23 10.91
C HIS A 117 25.47 -9.18 9.75
N GLN A 118 26.70 -9.68 9.60
CA GLN A 118 27.11 -10.47 8.42
C GLN A 118 26.24 -11.72 8.21
N GLU A 119 25.72 -12.31 9.29
CA GLU A 119 24.80 -13.45 9.27
C GLU A 119 23.41 -13.14 8.70
N ASN A 120 22.97 -11.88 8.76
CA ASN A 120 21.63 -11.44 8.36
C ASN A 120 21.69 -10.42 7.21
N LYS A 121 22.84 -10.29 6.57
CA LYS A 121 23.06 -9.29 5.52
C LYS A 121 22.25 -9.68 4.28
N ASN A 122 21.66 -8.69 3.62
CA ASN A 122 20.89 -8.89 2.38
C ASN A 122 21.75 -8.53 1.17
N PRO A 123 22.52 -9.47 0.59
CA PRO A 123 23.35 -9.18 -0.57
C PRO A 123 22.47 -8.87 -1.79
N ILE A 124 22.88 -7.86 -2.55
CA ILE A 124 22.26 -7.49 -3.81
C ILE A 124 22.91 -8.30 -4.93
N THR A 125 22.10 -9.01 -5.71
CA THR A 125 22.55 -9.94 -6.75
C THR A 125 21.91 -9.71 -8.11
N ILE A 126 21.00 -8.75 -8.22
CA ILE A 126 20.33 -8.39 -9.48
C ILE A 126 21.24 -7.67 -10.46
N ASP A 127 20.91 -7.81 -11.75
CA ASP A 127 21.48 -7.06 -12.86
C ASP A 127 20.52 -5.92 -13.32
N VAL A 128 20.95 -5.13 -14.31
CA VAL A 128 20.19 -3.99 -14.86
C VAL A 128 18.81 -4.43 -15.36
N GLY A 129 17.77 -3.71 -14.95
CA GLY A 129 16.38 -3.96 -15.34
C GLY A 129 15.70 -5.09 -14.56
N GLU A 130 16.38 -5.67 -13.57
CA GLU A 130 15.81 -6.69 -12.68
C GLU A 130 15.37 -6.08 -11.34
N THR A 131 14.46 -6.80 -10.67
CA THR A 131 13.96 -6.50 -9.33
C THR A 131 14.38 -7.61 -8.37
N GLN A 132 14.84 -7.25 -7.17
CA GLN A 132 15.12 -8.17 -6.08
C GLN A 132 14.22 -7.88 -4.89
N THR A 133 13.48 -8.87 -4.44
CA THR A 133 12.59 -8.74 -3.28
C THR A 133 13.26 -9.28 -2.02
N PHE A 134 13.18 -8.51 -0.93
CA PHE A 134 13.66 -8.85 0.40
C PHE A 134 12.52 -8.79 1.40
N SER A 135 12.13 -9.92 1.96
CA SER A 135 11.06 -9.99 2.96
C SER A 135 11.57 -10.37 4.34
N GLY A 136 10.83 -9.96 5.36
CA GLY A 136 11.15 -10.25 6.74
C GLY A 136 10.07 -9.81 7.71
N SER A 137 10.37 -9.92 9.00
CA SER A 137 9.49 -9.42 10.05
C SER A 137 10.29 -8.95 11.26
N PHE A 138 9.67 -8.08 12.06
CA PHE A 138 10.19 -7.70 13.36
C PHE A 138 9.08 -7.56 14.39
N HIS A 139 9.46 -7.66 15.66
CA HIS A 139 8.55 -7.56 16.78
C HIS A 139 8.63 -6.18 17.43
N ILE A 140 7.49 -5.52 17.56
CA ILE A 140 7.31 -4.30 18.34
C ILE A 140 7.41 -4.65 19.82
N LYS A 141 8.37 -4.03 20.52
CA LYS A 141 8.54 -4.23 21.97
C LYS A 141 7.52 -3.39 22.74
N ASP A 142 7.18 -3.83 23.95
CA ASP A 142 6.20 -3.17 24.83
C ASP A 142 6.46 -1.68 25.09
N ASN A 143 7.71 -1.22 24.94
CA ASN A 143 8.10 0.17 25.18
C ASN A 143 8.22 1.02 23.91
N TRP A 144 7.84 0.49 22.75
CA TRP A 144 7.79 1.21 21.49
C TRP A 144 6.37 1.67 21.20
N VAL A 145 6.22 2.84 20.62
CA VAL A 145 4.93 3.30 20.09
C VAL A 145 4.86 2.88 18.63
N GLY A 146 4.07 1.84 18.33
CA GLY A 146 3.89 1.30 16.98
C GLY A 146 3.60 2.39 15.95
N ASP A 147 2.77 3.36 16.33
CA ASP A 147 2.34 4.48 15.49
C ASP A 147 3.46 5.39 15.00
N ASN A 148 4.59 5.38 15.70
CA ASN A 148 5.75 6.19 15.40
C ASN A 148 6.86 5.39 14.70
N LEU A 149 6.62 4.11 14.37
CA LEU A 149 7.63 3.26 13.75
C LEU A 149 7.74 3.52 12.25
N LYS A 150 8.98 3.41 11.78
CA LYS A 150 9.35 3.51 10.37
C LYS A 150 10.38 2.44 10.04
N ILE A 151 10.33 1.96 8.81
CA ILE A 151 11.38 1.14 8.20
C ILE A 151 12.21 2.07 7.33
N ILE A 152 13.52 2.05 7.54
CA ILE A 152 14.50 2.73 6.72
C ILE A 152 15.29 1.65 6.01
N ALA A 153 15.24 1.66 4.68
CA ALA A 153 15.99 0.73 3.84
C ALA A 153 17.02 1.50 3.03
N PHE A 154 18.23 0.99 2.91
CA PHE A 154 19.26 1.67 2.12
C PHE A 154 20.27 0.71 1.51
N VAL A 155 20.76 1.04 0.33
CA VAL A 155 21.81 0.28 -0.37
C VAL A 155 23.16 0.78 0.09
N GLN A 156 24.00 -0.13 0.60
CA GLN A 156 25.34 0.18 1.09
C GLN A 156 26.42 -0.72 0.47
N ASP A 157 27.55 -0.11 0.12
CA ASP A 157 28.78 -0.82 -0.29
C ASP A 157 29.46 -1.46 0.93
N GLY A 158 29.81 -2.75 0.84
CA GLY A 158 30.39 -3.49 1.95
C GLY A 158 31.83 -3.12 2.33
N ASP A 159 32.58 -2.49 1.43
CA ASP A 159 34.00 -2.12 1.61
C ASP A 159 34.15 -0.64 1.96
N SER A 160 33.50 0.26 1.21
CA SER A 160 33.57 1.70 1.44
C SER A 160 32.58 2.20 2.50
N TYR A 161 31.53 1.41 2.76
CA TYR A 161 30.36 1.79 3.55
C TYR A 161 29.55 2.96 2.98
N GLU A 162 29.79 3.33 1.72
CA GLU A 162 29.03 4.36 1.02
C GLU A 162 27.58 3.92 0.83
N VAL A 163 26.65 4.84 1.11
CA VAL A 163 25.23 4.63 0.90
C VAL A 163 24.83 5.28 -0.42
N SER A 164 24.32 4.47 -1.35
CA SER A 164 23.99 4.92 -2.70
C SER A 164 22.50 5.21 -2.90
N GLN A 165 21.62 4.63 -2.08
CA GLN A 165 20.18 4.90 -2.14
C GLN A 165 19.56 4.65 -0.76
N SER A 166 18.51 5.37 -0.41
CA SER A 166 17.73 5.12 0.81
C SER A 166 16.27 5.49 0.62
N GLU A 167 15.39 4.71 1.22
CA GLU A 167 13.95 4.98 1.28
C GLU A 167 13.42 4.78 2.70
N ILE A 168 12.31 5.44 3.02
CA ILE A 168 11.67 5.37 4.33
C ILE A 168 10.17 5.18 4.20
N ALA A 169 9.64 4.19 4.91
CA ALA A 169 8.20 3.93 4.98
C ALA A 169 7.72 3.91 6.43
N SER A 170 6.58 4.55 6.68
CA SER A 170 5.89 4.57 7.97
C SER A 170 5.07 3.31 8.15
N VAL A 171 5.25 2.61 9.28
CA VAL A 171 4.60 1.31 9.54
C VAL A 171 3.07 1.39 9.55
N LEU A 172 2.50 2.53 9.93
CA LEU A 172 1.04 2.72 9.98
C LEU A 172 0.37 3.23 8.71
N ARG A 173 1.13 3.83 7.79
CA ARG A 173 0.57 4.59 6.66
C ARG A 173 1.07 4.13 5.31
N ASP A 174 2.27 3.56 5.25
CA ASP A 174 2.95 3.26 3.99
C ASP A 174 3.15 1.75 3.76
N LEU A 175 2.73 0.88 4.69
CA LEU A 175 2.95 -0.56 4.51
C LEU A 175 1.90 -1.23 3.62
N ASP A 176 0.71 -0.69 3.48
CA ASP A 176 -0.30 -1.32 2.64
C ASP A 176 -0.38 -0.59 1.29
N GLN A 177 -0.32 -1.35 0.19
CA GLN A 177 -0.35 -0.77 -1.15
C GLN A 177 -1.67 -0.03 -1.34
N ASP A 178 -1.62 1.15 -1.92
CA ASP A 178 -2.76 1.93 -2.38
C ASP A 178 -2.54 2.06 -3.89
N VAL A 179 -3.20 1.19 -4.66
CA VAL A 179 -2.92 1.06 -6.10
C VAL A 179 -3.48 2.23 -6.91
N ASP A 180 -4.48 2.92 -6.38
CA ASP A 180 -5.18 3.99 -7.08
C ASP A 180 -4.98 5.40 -6.46
N ASP A 181 -4.16 5.49 -5.41
CA ASP A 181 -3.71 6.71 -4.74
C ASP A 181 -4.87 7.54 -4.14
N ASP A 182 -5.92 6.88 -3.66
CA ASP A 182 -7.08 7.55 -3.07
C ASP A 182 -6.96 7.79 -1.55
N GLY A 183 -5.94 7.19 -0.92
CA GLY A 183 -5.65 7.31 0.51
C GLY A 183 -6.30 6.23 1.38
N VAL A 184 -6.94 5.23 0.78
CA VAL A 184 -7.46 4.02 1.41
C VAL A 184 -6.59 2.83 0.98
N PRO A 185 -5.98 2.11 1.92
CA PRO A 185 -5.13 0.98 1.55
C PRO A 185 -5.93 -0.17 0.92
N ASN A 186 -5.36 -0.86 -0.08
CA ASN A 186 -6.00 -1.93 -0.85
C ASN A 186 -6.67 -3.02 0.00
N THR A 187 -6.18 -3.31 1.21
CA THR A 187 -6.82 -4.32 2.09
C THR A 187 -8.09 -3.82 2.79
N HIS A 188 -8.30 -2.52 2.81
CA HIS A 188 -9.46 -1.83 3.37
C HIS A 188 -10.26 -1.05 2.32
N ASP A 189 -9.85 -1.13 1.06
CA ASP A 189 -10.46 -0.45 -0.06
C ASP A 189 -11.51 -1.36 -0.73
N ASN A 190 -12.75 -0.92 -0.78
CA ASN A 190 -13.84 -1.60 -1.47
C ASN A 190 -13.81 -1.39 -3.00
N CYS A 191 -12.88 -0.58 -3.51
CA CYS A 191 -12.57 -0.40 -4.93
C CYS A 191 -11.05 -0.26 -5.25
N PRO A 192 -10.20 -1.30 -5.05
CA PRO A 192 -8.72 -1.23 -5.13
C PRO A 192 -8.04 -0.76 -6.43
N ALA A 193 -8.82 -0.35 -7.43
CA ALA A 193 -8.33 0.11 -8.73
C ALA A 193 -9.07 1.37 -9.23
N ILE A 194 -10.03 1.90 -8.48
CA ILE A 194 -10.83 3.07 -8.84
C ILE A 194 -10.96 3.98 -7.61
N PRO A 195 -10.34 5.18 -7.64
CA PRO A 195 -10.28 6.04 -6.46
C PRO A 195 -11.67 6.41 -5.90
N ASN A 196 -11.92 6.08 -4.64
CA ASN A 196 -13.17 6.34 -3.92
C ASN A 196 -12.95 6.56 -2.41
N VAL A 197 -12.25 7.64 -2.06
CA VAL A 197 -11.88 8.05 -0.69
C VAL A 197 -12.98 7.93 0.37
N THR A 198 -14.24 8.11 -0.02
CA THR A 198 -15.40 8.05 0.88
C THR A 198 -15.81 6.63 1.25
N GLN A 199 -15.37 5.62 0.49
CA GLN A 199 -15.68 4.20 0.67
C GLN A 199 -17.19 3.98 0.83
N GLU A 200 -17.98 4.73 0.06
CA GLU A 200 -19.43 4.58 0.01
C GLU A 200 -19.75 3.22 -0.61
N ASP A 201 -20.66 2.50 0.04
CA ASP A 201 -21.12 1.15 -0.25
C ASP A 201 -22.55 1.11 0.31
N GLU A 202 -23.50 1.58 -0.50
CA GLU A 202 -24.88 1.84 -0.05
C GLU A 202 -25.62 0.54 0.29
N ASP A 203 -25.37 -0.53 -0.48
CA ASP A 203 -26.03 -1.82 -0.32
C ASP A 203 -25.29 -2.81 0.61
N ASN A 204 -24.06 -2.47 1.03
CA ASN A 204 -23.21 -3.20 1.96
C ASN A 204 -22.81 -4.59 1.45
N ASP A 205 -22.61 -4.75 0.14
CA ASP A 205 -22.13 -6.01 -0.44
C ASP A 205 -20.59 -6.15 -0.38
N GLY A 206 -19.89 -5.07 -0.03
CA GLY A 206 -18.43 -5.01 0.10
C GLY A 206 -17.71 -4.54 -1.16
N VAL A 207 -18.43 -4.11 -2.21
CA VAL A 207 -17.94 -3.44 -3.40
C VAL A 207 -18.37 -1.97 -3.34
N GLY A 208 -17.44 -1.04 -3.48
CA GLY A 208 -17.79 0.38 -3.34
C GLY A 208 -18.57 0.92 -4.52
N ASP A 209 -19.44 1.90 -4.29
CA ASP A 209 -20.33 2.50 -5.31
C ASP A 209 -19.57 3.01 -6.55
N ALA A 210 -18.28 3.34 -6.41
CA ALA A 210 -17.43 3.83 -7.49
C ALA A 210 -16.98 2.75 -8.49
N CYS A 211 -16.87 1.50 -8.03
CA CYS A 211 -16.48 0.35 -8.83
C CYS A 211 -17.59 -0.70 -8.93
N ASP A 212 -18.68 -0.51 -8.19
CA ASP A 212 -19.89 -1.28 -8.34
C ASP A 212 -20.63 -0.86 -9.61
N PHE A 213 -20.74 -1.81 -10.55
CA PHE A 213 -21.47 -1.63 -11.80
C PHE A 213 -22.99 -1.77 -11.61
N CYS A 214 -23.43 -2.19 -10.43
CA CYS A 214 -24.84 -2.46 -10.11
C CYS A 214 -25.52 -1.37 -9.28
N ASN A 215 -24.82 -0.38 -8.73
CA ASN A 215 -25.24 0.96 -8.26
C ASN A 215 -26.74 1.13 -7.93
N GLU A 216 -27.30 0.20 -7.14
CA GLU A 216 -28.75 0.07 -6.83
C GLU A 216 -29.74 -0.06 -8.01
N LEU A 217 -29.32 -0.21 -9.27
CA LEU A 217 -30.23 -0.08 -10.43
C LEU A 217 -30.95 -1.37 -10.86
N ALA A 218 -30.69 -2.53 -10.25
CA ALA A 218 -31.32 -3.78 -10.68
C ALA A 218 -31.77 -4.75 -9.58
N TYR A 219 -31.87 -4.35 -8.31
CA TYR A 219 -32.60 -5.15 -7.32
C TYR A 219 -34.12 -4.96 -7.41
N THR A 220 -34.68 -4.94 -8.62
CA THR A 220 -36.13 -4.91 -8.82
C THR A 220 -36.63 -6.28 -9.20
N LEU A 221 -37.48 -6.86 -8.35
CA LEU A 221 -38.11 -8.16 -8.57
C LEU A 221 -38.80 -8.17 -9.94
N GLY A 222 -38.27 -8.97 -10.87
CA GLY A 222 -38.80 -9.11 -12.23
C GLY A 222 -38.04 -8.34 -13.33
N ASN A 223 -37.11 -7.44 -12.99
CA ASN A 223 -36.17 -6.87 -13.97
C ASN A 223 -34.97 -7.82 -14.14
N VAL A 224 -35.13 -8.84 -14.98
CA VAL A 224 -34.17 -9.94 -15.13
C VAL A 224 -33.05 -9.57 -16.08
N ASN A 225 -33.32 -8.72 -17.07
CA ASN A 225 -32.32 -8.33 -18.07
C ASN A 225 -31.52 -7.08 -17.64
N GLY A 226 -31.92 -6.42 -16.54
CA GLY A 226 -31.27 -5.25 -15.96
C GLY A 226 -31.48 -3.96 -16.75
N ASP A 227 -32.52 -3.87 -17.59
CA ASP A 227 -32.82 -2.69 -18.36
C ASP A 227 -33.64 -1.65 -17.58
N ALA A 228 -33.41 -0.39 -17.93
CA ALA A 228 -33.98 0.75 -17.25
C ALA A 228 -34.12 1.92 -18.23
N ILE A 229 -35.05 2.84 -17.94
CA ILE A 229 -35.25 4.08 -18.69
C ILE A 229 -35.00 5.31 -17.83
N GLY A 230 -34.59 6.40 -18.49
CA GLY A 230 -34.47 7.73 -17.87
C GLY A 230 -33.15 7.95 -17.15
N ASP A 231 -32.95 9.19 -16.70
CA ASP A 231 -31.80 9.58 -15.88
C ASP A 231 -31.97 9.17 -14.40
N ASP A 232 -33.18 8.71 -14.03
CA ASP A 232 -33.54 8.13 -12.74
C ASP A 232 -33.52 6.60 -12.75
N TYR A 233 -33.10 5.99 -13.87
CA TYR A 233 -32.94 4.55 -14.04
C TYR A 233 -34.15 3.74 -13.56
N THR A 234 -35.34 4.19 -13.95
CA THR A 234 -36.57 3.46 -13.65
C THR A 234 -36.52 2.07 -14.32
N PRO A 235 -36.58 0.97 -13.55
CA PRO A 235 -36.55 -0.39 -14.07
C PRO A 235 -37.68 -0.61 -15.07
N ILE A 236 -37.41 -1.36 -16.14
CA ILE A 236 -38.46 -1.81 -17.05
C ILE A 236 -38.71 -3.28 -16.75
N ILE A 237 -39.98 -3.64 -16.57
CA ILE A 237 -40.39 -5.05 -16.42
C ILE A 237 -41.26 -5.38 -17.61
N ASP A 238 -40.69 -6.02 -18.62
CA ASP A 238 -41.36 -6.31 -19.88
C ASP A 238 -41.09 -7.72 -20.43
N VAL A 239 -41.42 -7.92 -21.70
CA VAL A 239 -41.27 -9.22 -22.36
C VAL A 239 -39.80 -9.62 -22.49
N ALA A 240 -38.87 -8.67 -22.53
CA ALA A 240 -37.44 -8.96 -22.59
C ALA A 240 -36.94 -9.63 -21.31
N ASP A 241 -37.54 -9.36 -20.14
CA ASP A 241 -37.23 -10.05 -18.88
C ASP A 241 -37.68 -11.51 -18.89
N ILE A 242 -38.87 -11.76 -19.44
CA ILE A 242 -39.40 -13.12 -19.62
C ILE A 242 -38.45 -13.93 -20.52
N LEU A 243 -37.96 -13.31 -21.60
CA LEU A 243 -37.01 -13.95 -22.51
C LEU A 243 -35.67 -14.21 -21.83
N ALA A 244 -35.15 -13.24 -21.06
CA ALA A 244 -33.91 -13.40 -20.31
C ALA A 244 -34.01 -14.53 -19.27
N LEU A 245 -35.12 -14.64 -18.54
CA LEU A 245 -35.35 -15.73 -17.60
C LEU A 245 -35.54 -17.08 -18.31
N SER A 246 -36.27 -17.10 -19.43
CA SER A 246 -36.45 -18.31 -20.22
C SER A 246 -35.11 -18.85 -20.73
N ASP A 247 -34.25 -17.97 -21.26
CA ASP A 247 -32.92 -18.32 -21.74
C ASP A 247 -32.08 -18.88 -20.57
N HIS A 248 -32.09 -18.21 -19.41
CA HIS A 248 -31.39 -18.65 -18.21
C HIS A 248 -31.80 -20.07 -17.76
N LEU A 249 -33.10 -20.37 -17.74
CA LEU A 249 -33.61 -21.70 -17.39
C LEU A 249 -33.22 -22.79 -18.40
N GLU A 250 -32.98 -22.41 -19.66
CA GLU A 250 -32.47 -23.30 -20.72
C GLU A 250 -30.94 -23.42 -20.71
N GLY A 251 -30.23 -22.68 -19.83
CA GLY A 251 -28.78 -22.66 -19.75
C GLY A 251 -28.12 -21.95 -20.93
N VAL A 252 -28.85 -21.08 -21.62
CA VAL A 252 -28.38 -20.21 -22.69
C VAL A 252 -28.53 -18.75 -22.25
N GLY A 253 -27.78 -17.81 -22.82
CA GLY A 253 -27.89 -16.38 -22.45
C GLY A 253 -26.74 -15.84 -21.61
N LEU A 254 -26.93 -14.61 -21.08
CA LEU A 254 -25.90 -13.87 -20.35
C LEU A 254 -25.48 -14.61 -19.07
N PRO A 255 -24.19 -14.59 -18.69
CA PRO A 255 -23.74 -15.18 -17.44
C PRO A 255 -24.50 -14.54 -16.28
N TYR A 256 -24.87 -15.38 -15.30
CA TYR A 256 -25.51 -14.95 -14.07
C TYR A 256 -24.65 -13.88 -13.40
N TYR A 257 -25.23 -12.70 -13.20
CA TYR A 257 -24.66 -11.64 -12.36
C TYR A 257 -25.51 -11.51 -11.10
N GLU A 258 -24.90 -11.15 -9.98
CA GLU A 258 -25.56 -11.11 -8.66
C GLU A 258 -26.74 -10.12 -8.61
N CYS A 259 -26.81 -9.20 -9.57
CA CYS A 259 -27.82 -8.16 -9.69
C CYS A 259 -29.14 -8.64 -10.35
N GLN A 260 -29.25 -9.91 -10.72
CA GLN A 260 -30.48 -10.48 -11.28
C GLN A 260 -31.33 -11.13 -10.17
N SER A 261 -32.43 -10.49 -9.77
CA SER A 261 -33.42 -11.09 -8.86
C SER A 261 -34.33 -12.07 -9.60
N ILE A 262 -33.85 -13.30 -9.78
CA ILE A 262 -34.50 -14.32 -10.62
C ILE A 262 -35.48 -15.23 -9.83
N ASP A 263 -35.32 -15.32 -8.51
CA ASP A 263 -36.22 -16.06 -7.61
C ASP A 263 -37.44 -15.20 -7.25
N ILE A 264 -38.40 -15.13 -8.17
CA ILE A 264 -39.57 -14.24 -8.06
C ILE A 264 -40.52 -14.70 -6.96
N LEU A 265 -40.52 -15.99 -6.64
CA LEU A 265 -41.32 -16.56 -5.57
C LEU A 265 -40.65 -16.45 -4.19
N GLU A 266 -39.40 -16.02 -4.13
CA GLU A 266 -38.57 -15.97 -2.92
C GLU A 266 -38.56 -17.31 -2.14
N ASP A 267 -38.65 -18.43 -2.86
CA ASP A 267 -38.75 -19.77 -2.27
C ASP A 267 -37.39 -20.51 -2.19
N GLY A 268 -36.35 -19.85 -2.68
CA GLY A 268 -34.98 -20.34 -2.76
C GLY A 268 -34.72 -21.22 -3.97
N THR A 269 -35.66 -21.33 -4.92
CA THR A 269 -35.52 -22.18 -6.11
C THR A 269 -35.93 -21.51 -7.41
N ILE A 270 -34.95 -21.10 -8.21
CA ILE A 270 -35.18 -20.58 -9.56
C ILE A 270 -35.68 -21.70 -10.51
N ASN A 271 -36.93 -21.60 -10.97
CA ASN A 271 -37.54 -22.58 -11.84
C ASN A 271 -38.68 -22.01 -12.70
N ASN A 272 -39.39 -22.89 -13.44
CA ASN A 272 -40.48 -22.48 -14.33
C ASN A 272 -41.66 -21.79 -13.62
N PHE A 273 -41.81 -21.95 -12.30
CA PHE A 273 -42.83 -21.27 -11.53
C PHE A 273 -42.51 -19.78 -11.36
N ASP A 274 -41.24 -19.40 -11.22
CA ASP A 274 -40.81 -17.99 -11.25
C ASP A 274 -41.11 -17.35 -12.60
N LEU A 275 -40.81 -18.05 -13.69
CA LEU A 275 -41.13 -17.59 -15.05
C LEU A 275 -42.64 -17.37 -15.24
N ILE A 276 -43.49 -18.24 -14.68
CA ILE A 276 -44.96 -18.08 -14.76
C ILE A 276 -45.41 -16.83 -14.00
N VAL A 277 -44.82 -16.54 -12.84
CA VAL A 277 -45.13 -15.33 -12.07
C VAL A 277 -44.65 -14.09 -12.80
N LEU A 278 -43.46 -14.12 -13.40
CA LEU A 278 -42.97 -13.01 -14.24
C LEU A 278 -43.90 -12.71 -15.41
N VAL A 279 -44.39 -13.75 -16.08
CA VAL A 279 -45.37 -13.61 -17.17
C VAL A 279 -46.65 -12.95 -16.66
N ASP A 280 -47.16 -13.34 -15.49
CA ASP A 280 -48.35 -12.73 -14.90
C ASP A 280 -48.12 -11.25 -14.54
N LEU A 281 -46.96 -10.92 -13.96
CA LEU A 281 -46.55 -9.55 -13.63
C LEU A 281 -46.53 -8.64 -14.87
N VAL A 282 -45.86 -9.07 -15.94
CA VAL A 282 -45.77 -8.33 -17.21
C VAL A 282 -47.15 -8.20 -17.88
N MET A 283 -47.97 -9.25 -17.82
CA MET A 283 -49.28 -9.27 -18.52
C MET A 283 -50.38 -8.48 -17.79
N ASN A 284 -50.29 -8.33 -16.47
CA ASN A 284 -51.22 -7.52 -15.68
C ASN A 284 -50.90 -6.02 -15.71
N GLY A 285 -49.74 -5.63 -16.27
CA GLY A 285 -49.31 -4.24 -16.38
C GLY A 285 -48.98 -3.61 -15.03
N GLU A 286 -48.50 -4.40 -14.07
CA GLU A 286 -48.04 -3.95 -12.76
C GLU A 286 -46.51 -3.70 -12.73
N GLY A 287 -45.89 -3.55 -13.90
CA GLY A 287 -44.49 -3.16 -14.10
C GLY A 287 -44.34 -1.67 -14.40
#